data_AF-A0A2N3LED0-F1
#
_entry.id   AF-A0A2N3LED0-F1
#
_cell.length_a   1.000
_cell.length_b   1.000
_cell.length_c   1.000
_cell.angle_alpha   90.00
_cell.angle_beta   90.00
_cell.angle_gamma   90.00
#
_symmetry.space_group_name_H-M   'P 1'
#
loop_
_entity.id
_entity.type
_entity.pdbx_description
1 polymer ?
#
loop_
_entity_poly.entity_id
_entity_poly.type
_entity_poly.pdbx_seq_one_letter_code
_entity_poly.pdbx_strand_id
1 'polypeptide(L)' 'MPTEIKYYMVRMVDLAAEKFFEKEMSQFEVESIELKNKMGNNRIQIINKSYSYTKNLVTGRKYAAITF' A
#
# COMPACT_ATOMS: atom_id res chain seq x y z
N MET A 1 17.24 4.47 12.07
CA MET A 1 15.97 3.78 11.75
C MET A 1 15.08 4.75 10.98
N PRO A 2 14.39 4.35 9.90
CA PRO A 2 13.44 5.24 9.26
C PRO A 2 12.27 5.46 10.23
N THR A 3 12.19 6.67 10.78
CA THR A 3 11.15 7.11 11.75
C THR A 3 9.82 7.43 11.07
N GLU A 4 9.66 7.08 9.81
CA GLU A 4 8.56 7.46 8.95
C GLU A 4 8.12 6.29 8.08
N ILE A 5 6.81 6.18 7.84
CA ILE A 5 6.20 5.19 6.95
C ILE A 5 5.34 5.90 5.93
N LYS A 6 5.49 5.54 4.66
CA LYS A 6 4.64 6.00 3.57
C LYS A 6 3.35 5.18 3.53
N TYR A 7 2.24 5.85 3.29
CA TYR A 7 0.93 5.26 3.08
C TYR A 7 0.47 5.56 1.66
N TYR A 8 -0.20 4.57 1.08
CA TYR A 8 -0.65 4.59 -0.29
C TYR A 8 -2.13 4.23 -0.35
N MET A 9 -2.88 4.90 -1.21
CA MET A 9 -4.18 4.41 -1.65
C MET A 9 -3.93 3.39 -2.76
N VAL A 10 -4.37 2.16 -2.55
CA VAL A 10 -4.07 1.04 -3.44
C VAL A 10 -5.37 0.48 -3.98
N ARG A 11 -5.47 0.41 -5.31
CA ARG A 11 -6.52 -0.31 -6.00
C ARG A 11 -6.02 -1.70 -6.31
N MET A 12 -6.75 -2.70 -5.84
CA MET A 12 -6.41 -4.12 -5.99
C MET A 12 -7.61 -4.92 -6.49
N VAL A 13 -7.33 -6.09 -7.05
CA VAL A 13 -8.32 -7.10 -7.42
C VAL A 13 -8.06 -8.38 -6.64
N ASP A 14 -9.10 -8.94 -6.02
CA ASP A 14 -9.05 -10.32 -5.53
C ASP A 14 -9.41 -11.23 -6.71
N LEU A 15 -8.45 -12.03 -7.16
CA LEU A 15 -8.59 -12.93 -8.30
C LEU A 15 -9.47 -14.15 -7.96
N ALA A 16 -9.64 -14.49 -6.68
CA ALA A 16 -10.53 -15.57 -6.27
C ALA A 16 -11.99 -15.12 -6.16
N ALA A 17 -12.22 -13.86 -5.78
CA ALA A 17 -13.55 -13.28 -5.63
C ALA A 17 -14.00 -12.41 -6.82
N GLU A 18 -13.13 -12.20 -7.81
CA GLU A 18 -13.32 -11.36 -9.01
C GLU A 18 -13.83 -9.94 -8.69
N LYS A 19 -13.33 -9.35 -7.62
CA LYS A 19 -13.79 -8.06 -7.12
C LYS A 19 -12.65 -7.07 -7.00
N PHE A 20 -12.98 -5.81 -7.32
CA PHE A 20 -12.08 -4.68 -7.15
C PHE A 20 -12.30 -4.04 -5.79
N PHE A 21 -11.22 -3.62 -5.16
CA PHE A 21 -11.25 -2.92 -3.89
C PHE A 21 -10.21 -1.82 -3.87
N GLU A 22 -10.51 -0.78 -3.11
CA GLU A 22 -9.55 0.26 -2.75
C GLU A 22 -9.30 0.22 -1.25
N LYS A 23 -8.03 0.26 -0.87
CA LYS A 23 -7.64 0.29 0.53
C LYS A 23 -6.41 1.15 0.71
N GLU A 24 -6.40 1.93 1.77
CA GLU A 24 -5.19 2.58 2.25
C GLU A 24 -4.28 1.55 2.92
N MET A 25 -3.03 1.46 2.47
CA MET A 25 -2.04 0.52 2.98
C MET A 25 -0.70 1.20 3.20
N SER A 26 0.00 0.75 4.24
CA SER A 26 1.38 1.13 4.50
C SER A 26 2.33 0.58 3.43
N GLN A 27 3.50 1.20 3.29
CA GLN A 27 4.56 0.74 2.39
C GLN A 27 4.89 -0.75 2.61
N PHE A 28 4.98 -1.19 3.87
CA PHE A 28 5.29 -2.58 4.20
C PHE A 28 4.18 -3.56 3.79
N GLU A 29 2.91 -3.18 3.95
CA GLU A 29 1.78 -4.02 3.50
C GLU A 29 1.79 -4.19 1.98
N VAL A 30 2.04 -3.11 1.25
CA VAL A 30 2.18 -3.13 -0.21
C VAL A 30 3.31 -4.05 -0.64
N GLU A 31 4.50 -3.87 -0.07
CA GLU A 31 5.68 -4.69 -0.36
C GLU A 31 5.42 -6.17 -0.06
N SER A 32 4.70 -6.48 1.03
CA SER A 32 4.31 -7.85 1.38
C SER A 32 3.41 -8.49 0.32
N ILE A 33 2.42 -7.75 -0.19
CA ILE A 33 1.51 -8.24 -1.25
C ILE A 33 2.29 -8.43 -2.56
N GLU A 34 3.13 -7.47 -2.94
CA GLU A 34 3.98 -7.57 -4.14
C GLU A 34 4.92 -8.79 -4.05
N LEU A 35 5.48 -9.07 -2.87
CA LEU A 35 6.33 -10.26 -2.64
C LEU A 35 5.54 -11.57 -2.78
N LYS A 36 4.35 -11.66 -2.18
CA LYS A 36 3.47 -12.84 -2.28
C LYS A 36 3.06 -13.13 -3.72
N ASN A 37 2.79 -12.10 -4.50
CA ASN A 37 2.50 -12.24 -5.93
C ASN A 37 3.71 -12.77 -6.71
N LYS A 38 4.92 -12.27 -6.41
CA LYS A 38 6.17 -12.79 -7.03
C LYS A 38 6.45 -14.25 -6.68
N MET A 39 6.00 -14.71 -5.50
CA MET A 39 6.12 -16.11 -5.07
C MET A 39 5.04 -17.03 -5.68
N GLY A 40 4.20 -16.54 -6.59
CA GLY A 40 3.17 -17.32 -7.28
C GLY A 40 1.86 -17.47 -6.49
N ASN A 41 1.73 -16.81 -5.33
CA ASN A 41 0.50 -16.81 -4.55
C ASN A 41 -0.39 -15.61 -4.96
N ASN A 42 -0.85 -15.66 -6.21
CA ASN A 42 -1.59 -14.58 -6.90
C ASN A 42 -3.06 -14.51 -6.49
N ARG A 43 -3.37 -14.38 -5.20
CA ARG A 43 -4.76 -14.15 -4.78
C ARG A 43 -5.18 -12.69 -4.94
N ILE A 44 -4.26 -11.74 -4.69
CA ILE A 44 -4.55 -10.31 -4.70
C ILE A 44 -3.56 -9.61 -5.62
N GLN A 45 -4.03 -9.01 -6.70
CA GLN A 45 -3.18 -8.24 -7.61
C GLN A 45 -3.38 -6.74 -7.42
N ILE A 46 -2.28 -5.99 -7.28
CA ILE A 46 -2.29 -4.53 -7.22
C ILE A 46 -2.32 -3.98 -8.64
N ILE A 47 -3.31 -3.14 -8.95
CA ILE A 47 -3.51 -2.52 -10.26
C ILE A 47 -2.96 -1.11 -10.27
N ASN A 48 -3.20 -0.36 -9.19
CA ASN A 48 -2.74 1.00 -9.06
C ASN A 48 -2.34 1.29 -7.61
N LYS A 49 -1.34 2.15 -7.45
CA LYS A 49 -0.83 2.63 -6.17
C LYS A 49 -0.59 4.13 -6.27
N SER A 50 -1.35 4.90 -5.49
CA SER A 50 -1.18 6.34 -5.39
C SER A 50 -0.66 6.70 -4.00
N TYR A 51 0.36 7.57 -3.92
CA TYR A 51 0.89 8.03 -2.64
C TYR A 51 -0.10 8.96 -1.95
N SER A 52 -0.35 8.73 -0.66
CA SER A 52 -1.36 9.47 0.11
C SER A 52 -0.72 10.40 1.14
N TYR A 53 0.06 9.84 2.07
CA TYR A 53 0.75 10.62 3.11
C TYR A 53 1.93 9.85 3.69
N THR A 54 2.76 10.55 4.46
CA THR A 54 3.77 9.94 5.32
C THR A 54 3.37 10.10 6.78
N LYS A 55 3.51 9.03 7.57
CA LYS A 55 3.27 9.04 9.01
C LYS A 55 4.59 8.94 9.75
N ASN A 56 4.84 9.88 10.65
CA ASN A 56 5.94 9.76 11.60
C ASN A 56 5.57 8.75 12.69
N LEU A 57 6.42 7.74 12.89
CA LEU A 57 6.19 6.65 13.84
C LEU A 57 6.40 7.06 15.30
N VAL A 58 7.21 8.08 15.55
CA VAL A 58 7.52 8.56 16.90
C VAL A 58 6.42 9.50 17.40
N THR A 59 5.96 10.41 16.54
CA THR A 59 4.98 11.45 16.91
C THR A 59 3.56 11.13 16.46
N GLY A 60 3.36 10.14 15.59
CA GLY A 60 2.07 9.81 14.99
C GLY A 60 1.56 10.81 13.96
N ARG A 61 2.26 11.94 13.75
CA ARG A 61 1.85 13.01 12.82
C ARG A 61 1.81 12.51 11.38
N LYS A 62 0.78 12.92 10.64
CA LYS A 62 0.60 12.65 9.22
C LYS A 62 0.99 13.90 8.42
N TYR A 63 1.79 13.71 7.38
CA TYR A 63 2.24 14.75 6.46
C TYR A 63 1.69 14.40 5.08
N ALA A 64 0.86 15.29 4.52
CA ALA A 64 0.25 15.09 3.22
C ALA A 64 1.31 14.94 2.12
N ALA A 65 0.97 14.18 1.07
CA ALA A 65 1.79 14.13 -0.13
C ALA A 65 1.89 15.54 -0.77
N ILE A 66 3.10 16.08 -0.88
CA ILE A 66 3.34 17.27 -1.72
C ILE A 66 3.41 16.77 -3.16
N THR A 67 2.38 17.09 -3.94
CA THR A 67 2.39 16.90 -5.40
C THR A 67 3.18 18.07 -6.00
N PHE A 68 4.32 17.78 -6.63
CA PHE A 68 5.09 18.76 -7.42
C PHE A 68 4.56 18.80 -8.85
#